data_AF-A0A1V3XGV6-F1
#
_entry.id   AF-A0A1V3XGV6-F1
#
_cell.length_a   1.000
_cell.length_b   1.000
_cell.length_c   1.000
_cell.angle_alpha   90.00
_cell.angle_beta   90.00
_cell.angle_gamma   90.00
#
_symmetry.space_group_name_H-M   'P 1'
#
loop_
_entity.id
_entity.type
_entity.pdbx_description
1 polymer ?
#
loop_
_entity_poly.entity_id
_entity_poly.type
_entity_poly.pdbx_seq_one_letter_code
_entity_poly.pdbx_strand_id
1 'polypeptide(L)'
;MRIWPARALQTLRKSTAPIGEVPPDNQLSSMDQAMFTLLRAMDRAAVVQCVWVYEHPVNFEALKRFHHTLGYGLLGRRIERSPLPFARHRWVCDRGRRRWT
;
A
#
# COMPACT_ATOMS: atom_id res chain seq x y z
N MET A 1 -0.03 -53.73 0.46
CA MET A 1 -1.40 -53.20 0.48
C MET A 1 -1.53 -52.16 1.59
N ARG A 2 -1.30 -50.87 1.27
CA ARG A 2 -1.85 -49.70 1.98
C ARG A 2 -1.67 -48.50 1.05
N ILE A 3 -2.80 -48.02 0.57
CA ILE A 3 -2.97 -47.09 -0.54
C ILE A 3 -3.04 -45.68 0.04
N TRP A 4 -2.16 -44.80 -0.42
CA TRP A 4 -2.28 -43.36 -0.20
C TRP A 4 -3.23 -42.79 -1.26
N PRO A 5 -4.29 -42.04 -0.93
CA PRO A 5 -5.01 -41.31 -1.96
C PRO A 5 -4.24 -40.03 -2.28
N ALA A 6 -4.06 -39.84 -3.59
CA ALA A 6 -3.67 -38.60 -4.20
C ALA A 6 -4.77 -37.53 -4.06
N ARG A 7 -4.36 -36.29 -4.30
CA ARG A 7 -5.16 -35.06 -4.49
C ARG A 7 -5.34 -34.24 -3.20
N ALA A 8 -4.39 -33.35 -2.96
CA ALA A 8 -4.37 -31.98 -3.50
C ALA A 8 -5.37 -31.06 -2.79
N LEU A 9 -4.78 -30.08 -2.10
CA LEU A 9 -5.16 -28.67 -2.14
C LEU A 9 -6.66 -28.39 -2.24
N GLN A 10 -7.23 -27.93 -1.13
CA GLN A 10 -8.05 -26.71 -1.02
C GLN A 10 -9.08 -26.88 0.10
N THR A 11 -8.66 -26.62 1.33
CA THR A 11 -9.56 -26.02 2.30
C THR A 11 -9.30 -24.52 2.30
N LEU A 12 -9.47 -23.89 1.13
CA LEU A 12 -9.71 -22.46 1.06
C LEU A 12 -11.12 -22.30 1.62
N ARG A 13 -11.19 -21.95 2.91
CA ARG A 13 -12.41 -21.52 3.58
C ARG A 13 -12.98 -20.35 2.77
N LYS A 14 -13.88 -20.65 1.82
CA LYS A 14 -14.76 -19.66 1.20
C LYS A 14 -15.66 -19.18 2.32
N SER A 15 -15.22 -18.11 2.98
CA SER A 15 -16.07 -17.36 3.88
C SER A 15 -17.12 -16.70 2.99
N THR A 16 -18.31 -17.28 2.92
CA THR A 16 -19.52 -16.60 2.45
C THR A 16 -19.84 -15.52 3.48
N ALA A 17 -19.15 -14.39 3.40
CA ALA A 17 -19.56 -13.16 4.05
C ALA A 17 -20.63 -12.49 3.16
N PRO A 18 -21.61 -11.79 3.75
CA PRO A 18 -22.59 -11.01 2.99
C PRO A 18 -21.86 -10.06 2.03
N ILE A 19 -22.50 -9.69 0.92
CA ILE A 19 -22.02 -8.62 0.01
C ILE A 19 -22.16 -7.29 0.78
N GLY A 20 -21.30 -7.11 1.77
CA GLY A 20 -21.17 -5.94 2.62
C GLY A 20 -19.69 -5.67 2.66
N GLU A 21 -19.30 -4.60 1.97
CA GLU A 21 -17.97 -3.98 1.95
C GLU A 21 -16.81 -4.96 2.13
N VAL A 22 -16.26 -5.46 1.02
CA VAL A 22 -14.90 -6.02 1.03
C VAL A 22 -14.01 -4.99 1.72
N PRO A 23 -13.41 -5.30 2.89
CA PRO A 23 -12.55 -4.34 3.57
C PRO A 23 -11.49 -3.90 2.55
N PRO A 24 -11.26 -2.59 2.38
CA PRO A 24 -10.30 -2.11 1.39
C PRO A 24 -8.98 -2.83 1.60
N ASP A 25 -8.45 -3.45 0.54
CA ASP A 25 -7.21 -4.21 0.62
C ASP A 25 -6.04 -3.25 0.89
N ASN A 26 -5.79 -3.08 2.18
CA ASN A 26 -4.75 -2.22 2.71
C ASN A 26 -3.50 -3.02 3.08
N GLN A 27 -3.41 -4.31 2.72
CA GLN A 27 -2.19 -5.06 2.97
C GLN A 27 -1.09 -4.58 2.04
N LEU A 28 0.12 -4.48 2.59
CA LEU A 28 1.29 -4.18 1.79
C LEU A 28 1.57 -5.35 0.85
N SER A 29 1.84 -5.06 -0.42
CA SER A 29 2.23 -6.09 -1.38
C SER A 29 3.50 -6.79 -0.91
N SER A 30 3.70 -8.06 -1.27
CA SER A 30 4.89 -8.81 -0.85
C SER A 30 6.19 -8.13 -1.32
N MET A 31 6.17 -7.48 -2.49
CA MET A 31 7.33 -6.76 -3.02
C MET A 31 7.60 -5.47 -2.25
N ASP A 32 6.56 -4.68 -1.95
CA ASP A 32 6.72 -3.45 -1.17
C ASP A 32 7.17 -3.75 0.26
N GLN A 33 6.71 -4.85 0.84
CA GLN A 33 7.15 -5.30 2.17
C GLN A 33 8.63 -5.71 2.17
N ALA A 34 9.08 -6.43 1.14
CA ALA A 34 10.48 -6.80 0.99
C ALA A 34 11.35 -5.55 0.81
N MET A 35 10.94 -4.62 -0.05
CA MET A 35 11.66 -3.36 -0.30
C MET A 35 11.73 -2.50 0.97
N PHE A 36 10.61 -2.34 1.68
CA PHE A 36 10.56 -1.58 2.94
C PHE A 36 11.51 -2.18 3.99
N THR A 37 11.50 -3.51 4.14
CA THR A 37 12.38 -4.22 5.08
C THR A 37 13.84 -4.05 4.70
N LEU A 38 14.17 -4.20 3.40
CA LEU A 38 15.53 -4.02 2.89
C LEU A 38 16.06 -2.61 3.16
N LEU A 39 15.27 -1.57 2.81
CA LEU A 39 15.64 -0.18 3.04
C LEU A 39 15.88 0.11 4.53
N ARG A 40 15.05 -0.46 5.42
CA ARG A 40 15.24 -0.33 6.87
C ARG A 40 16.49 -1.06 7.38
N ALA A 41 16.75 -2.27 6.89
CA ALA A 41 17.95 -3.01 7.27
C ALA A 41 19.24 -2.27 6.89
N MET A 42 19.20 -1.48 5.81
CA MET A 42 20.30 -0.62 5.36
C MET A 42 20.31 0.77 6.01
N ASP A 43 19.37 1.06 6.91
CA ASP A 43 19.11 2.41 7.46
C ASP A 43 18.98 3.51 6.38
N ARG A 44 18.28 3.17 5.28
CA ARG A 44 17.99 4.06 4.16
C ARG A 44 16.50 4.33 4.03
N ALA A 45 16.16 5.47 3.44
CA ALA A 45 14.82 5.78 2.96
C ALA A 45 14.87 5.95 1.44
N ALA A 46 13.92 5.34 0.73
CA ALA A 46 13.71 5.62 -0.68
C ALA A 46 12.77 6.81 -0.81
N VAL A 47 13.24 7.87 -1.47
CA VAL A 47 12.44 9.04 -1.84
C VAL A 47 12.35 9.05 -3.36
N VAL A 48 11.12 9.09 -3.88
CA VAL A 48 10.88 9.24 -5.31
C VAL A 48 10.52 10.71 -5.56
N GLN A 49 11.33 11.38 -6.38
CA GLN A 49 11.03 12.71 -6.88
C GLN A 49 10.67 12.60 -8.36
N CYS A 50 9.48 13.08 -8.72
CA CYS A 50 9.03 13.14 -10.11
C CYS A 50 9.06 14.59 -10.59
N VAL A 51 9.64 14.82 -11.77
CA VAL A 51 9.64 16.12 -12.44
C VAL A 51 8.88 15.98 -13.75
N TRP A 52 8.03 16.94 -14.06
CA TRP A 52 7.29 16.98 -15.32
C TRP A 52 7.68 18.23 -16.10
N VAL A 53 8.14 18.03 -17.34
CA VAL A 53 8.38 19.10 -18.31
C VAL A 53 7.13 19.26 -19.17
N TYR A 54 6.62 20.50 -19.27
CA TYR A 54 5.49 20.85 -20.11
C TYR A 54 5.91 21.89 -21.15
N GLU A 55 5.39 21.75 -22.36
CA GLU A 55 5.60 22.70 -23.46
C GLU A 55 4.64 23.91 -23.40
N HIS A 56 3.58 23.82 -22.59
CA HIS A 56 2.51 24.82 -22.51
C HIS A 56 2.47 25.52 -21.13
N PRO A 57 1.82 26.69 -21.03
CA PRO A 57 1.62 27.37 -19.75
C PRO A 57 0.96 26.46 -18.72
N VAL A 58 1.51 26.46 -17.50
CA VAL A 58 1.04 25.60 -16.41
C VAL A 58 -0.34 26.06 -15.92
N ASN A 59 -1.32 25.14 -15.93
CA ASN A 59 -2.60 25.37 -15.30
C ASN A 59 -2.52 25.08 -13.79
N PHE A 60 -2.38 26.14 -12.99
CA PHE A 60 -2.25 26.03 -11.53
C PHE A 60 -3.51 25.49 -10.85
N GLU A 61 -4.71 25.76 -11.37
CA GLU A 61 -5.95 25.24 -10.78
C GLU A 61 -6.08 23.73 -10.99
N ALA A 62 -5.73 23.26 -12.19
CA ALA A 62 -5.64 21.83 -12.47
C ALA A 62 -4.57 21.16 -11.61
N LEU A 63 -3.42 21.82 -11.41
CA LEU A 63 -2.35 21.32 -10.54
C LEU A 63 -2.79 21.21 -9.08
N LYS A 64 -3.49 22.21 -8.54
CA LYS A 64 -4.04 22.16 -7.18
C LYS A 64 -5.03 21.01 -7.01
N ARG A 65 -5.94 20.83 -7.98
CA ARG A 65 -6.89 19.71 -7.99
C ARG A 65 -6.17 18.36 -8.09
N PHE A 66 -5.14 18.27 -8.93
CA PHE A 66 -4.33 17.07 -9.04
C PHE A 66 -3.62 16.74 -7.73
N HIS A 67 -2.97 17.72 -7.10
CA HIS A 67 -2.34 17.56 -5.79
C HIS A 67 -3.35 17.11 -4.72
N HIS A 68 -4.54 17.73 -4.68
CA HIS A 68 -5.60 17.31 -3.76
C HIS A 68 -5.98 15.85 -3.99
N THR A 69 -6.26 15.45 -5.24
CA THR A 69 -6.64 14.06 -5.59
C THR A 69 -5.51 13.06 -5.31
N LEU A 70 -4.24 13.43 -5.54
CA LEU A 70 -3.09 12.59 -5.21
C LEU A 70 -3.03 12.23 -3.73
N GLY A 71 -3.41 13.16 -2.85
CA GLY A 71 -3.50 12.94 -1.40
C GLY A 71 -4.58 11.94 -0.96
N TYR A 72 -5.54 11.60 -1.83
CA TYR A 72 -6.51 10.52 -1.58
C TYR A 72 -6.13 9.21 -2.28
N GLY A 73 -5.09 9.21 -3.10
CA GLY A 73 -4.58 8.05 -3.82
C GLY A 73 -3.46 7.32 -3.08
N LEU A 74 -2.68 6.53 -3.83
CA LEU A 74 -1.50 5.81 -3.32
C LEU A 74 -0.50 6.71 -2.60
N LEU A 75 -0.29 7.93 -3.09
CA LEU A 75 0.72 8.86 -2.57
C LEU A 75 0.31 9.51 -1.24
N GLY A 76 -0.97 9.47 -0.88
CA GLY A 76 -1.47 9.90 0.43
C GLY A 76 -1.55 8.78 1.46
N ARG A 77 -0.89 7.63 1.21
CA ARG A 77 -0.85 6.51 2.13
C ARG A 77 0.56 6.32 2.68
N ARG A 78 0.63 5.96 3.97
CA ARG A 78 1.85 5.65 4.70
C ARG A 78 1.82 4.18 5.12
N ILE A 79 2.99 3.55 5.12
CA ILE A 79 3.16 2.21 5.67
C ILE A 79 3.17 2.30 7.21
N GLU A 80 2.19 1.66 7.84
CA GLU A 80 2.16 1.45 9.29
C GLU A 80 2.67 0.05 9.62
N ARG A 81 3.57 -0.02 10.60
CA ARG A 81 4.13 -1.28 11.08
C ARG A 81 3.10 -2.04 11.89
N SER A 82 3.13 -3.36 11.77
CA SER A 82 2.43 -4.20 12.73
C SER A 82 3.26 -4.30 14.01
N PRO A 83 2.64 -4.27 15.20
CA PRO A 83 3.34 -4.51 16.46
C PRO A 83 3.86 -5.94 16.59
N LEU A 84 3.30 -6.88 15.82
CA LEU A 84 3.74 -8.27 15.80
C LEU A 84 4.85 -8.48 14.76
N PRO A 85 5.96 -9.17 15.11
CA PRO A 85 7.15 -9.27 14.25
C PRO A 85 6.93 -10.05 12.94
N PHE A 86 5.90 -10.91 12.88
CA PHE A 86 5.56 -11.73 11.71
C PHE A 86 4.33 -11.20 10.94
N ALA A 87 3.66 -10.18 11.47
CA ALA A 87 2.46 -9.67 10.83
C ALA A 87 2.81 -8.68 9.71
N ARG A 88 2.03 -8.73 8.63
CA ARG A 88 2.23 -7.84 7.48
C ARG A 88 1.99 -6.39 7.86
N HIS A 89 2.78 -5.52 7.25
CA HIS A 89 2.56 -4.08 7.31
C HIS A 89 1.33 -3.71 6.49
N ARG A 90 0.74 -2.56 6.82
CA ARG A 90 -0.48 -2.08 6.17
C ARG A 90 -0.31 -0.66 5.66
N TRP A 91 -1.00 -0.35 4.59
CA TRP A 91 -1.20 1.03 4.15
C TRP A 91 -2.25 1.71 5.03
N VAL A 92 -1.94 2.92 5.47
CA VAL A 92 -2.85 3.78 6.24
C VAL A 92 -2.89 5.14 5.58
N CYS A 93 -4.06 5.75 5.52
CA CYS A 93 -4.20 7.11 5.01
C CYS A 93 -3.39 8.08 5.88
N ASP A 94 -2.50 8.84 5.27
CA ASP A 94 -1.73 9.90 5.90
C ASP A 94 -1.93 11.18 5.09
N ARG A 95 -2.80 12.06 5.57
CA ARG A 95 -3.12 13.33 4.90
C ARG A 95 -2.02 14.39 5.06
N GLY A 96 -0.84 13.98 5.52
CA GLY A 96 0.24 14.86 5.90
C GLY A 96 -0.05 15.55 7.23
N ARG A 97 0.98 15.70 8.06
CA ARG A 97 0.87 16.49 9.28
C ARG A 97 0.80 17.97 8.89
N ARG A 98 -0.34 18.63 9.13
CA ARG A 98 -0.42 20.10 9.19
C ARG A 98 0.46 20.55 10.36
N ARG A 99 1.73 20.88 10.11
CA ARG A 99 2.61 21.50 11.11
C ARG A 99 3.29 22.71 10.49
N TRP A 100 2.54 23.81 10.45
CA TRP A 100 3.06 25.17 10.37
C TRP A 100 2.47 25.90 11.59
N THR A 101 3.18 25.84 12.70
CA THR A 101 3.07 26.73 13.87
C THR A 101 4.48 27.00 14.33
#